data_AF-A0A416GC07-F1
#
_entry.id   AF-A0A416GC07-F1
#
_cell.length_a   1.000
_cell.length_b   1.000
_cell.length_c   1.000
_cell.angle_alpha   90.00
_cell.angle_beta   90.00
_cell.angle_gamma   90.00
#
_symmetry.space_group_name_H-M   'P 1'
#
loop_
_entity.id
_entity.type
_entity.pdbx_description
1 polymer ?
#
loop_
_entity_poly.entity_id
_entity_poly.type
_entity_poly.pdbx_seq_one_letter_code
_entity_poly.pdbx_strand_id
1 'polypeptide(L)'
;MGNKVRIERICEFCGKTFIAKTCKTRFCCKACNDKYYKELIRSDRYNAVTKEVKEEKKKRIRLAVDELEVIQAREFISLKQLAIYLGVSRKSIYTYMRIYEIPFSQIGK
;
A
#
# COMPACT_ATOMS: atom_id res chain seq x y z
N MET A 1 22.53 -4.68 -49.96
CA MET A 1 21.63 -5.78 -49.56
C MET A 1 21.88 -6.08 -48.08
N GLY A 2 20.90 -5.82 -47.22
CA GLY A 2 21.09 -5.98 -45.77
C GLY A 2 21.12 -7.46 -45.34
N ASN A 3 22.12 -7.83 -44.55
CA ASN A 3 22.21 -9.17 -43.96
C ASN A 3 20.94 -9.47 -43.18
N LYS A 4 20.20 -10.52 -43.58
CA LYS A 4 19.02 -10.99 -42.87
C LYS A 4 19.49 -11.71 -41.61
N VAL A 5 19.59 -10.95 -40.52
CA VAL A 5 19.99 -11.44 -39.20
C VAL A 5 19.04 -12.56 -38.77
N ARG A 6 19.58 -13.75 -38.51
CA ARG A 6 18.86 -14.90 -37.94
C ARG A 6 19.47 -15.18 -36.57
N ILE A 7 18.70 -14.99 -35.51
CA ILE A 7 19.18 -15.16 -34.13
C ILE A 7 18.27 -16.17 -33.45
N GLU A 8 18.85 -17.19 -32.81
CA GLU A 8 18.11 -18.09 -31.94
C GLU A 8 17.78 -17.39 -30.63
N ARG A 9 16.49 -17.39 -30.25
CA ARG A 9 15.99 -16.73 -29.03
C ARG A 9 14.97 -17.61 -28.32
N ILE A 10 14.80 -17.37 -27.04
CA ILE A 10 13.73 -17.95 -26.23
C ILE A 10 12.57 -16.95 -26.20
N CYS A 11 11.34 -17.43 -26.46
CA CYS A 11 10.14 -16.62 -26.37
C CYS A 11 9.87 -16.24 -24.92
N GLU A 12 9.79 -14.93 -24.63
CA GLU A 12 9.57 -14.42 -23.27
C GLU A 12 8.21 -14.82 -22.67
N PHE A 13 7.25 -15.23 -23.50
CA PHE A 13 5.93 -15.66 -23.03
C PHE A 13 5.82 -17.17 -22.83
N CYS A 14 6.20 -17.98 -23.84
CA CYS A 14 5.98 -19.42 -23.81
C CYS A 14 7.24 -20.26 -23.55
N GLY A 15 8.40 -19.62 -23.41
CA GLY A 15 9.69 -20.30 -23.12
C GLY A 15 10.26 -21.14 -24.26
N LYS A 16 9.63 -21.18 -25.43
CA LYS A 16 10.11 -21.97 -26.58
C LYS A 16 11.23 -21.24 -27.33
N THR A 17 12.21 -22.00 -27.82
CA THR A 17 13.22 -21.48 -28.74
C THR A 17 12.63 -21.20 -30.12
N PHE A 18 13.06 -20.12 -30.77
CA PHE A 18 12.64 -19.74 -32.12
C PHE A 18 13.73 -18.93 -32.82
N ILE A 19 13.68 -18.89 -34.15
CA ILE A 19 14.62 -18.11 -34.97
C ILE A 19 14.01 -16.72 -35.25
N ALA A 20 14.55 -15.70 -34.61
CA ALA A 20 14.19 -14.30 -34.83
C ALA A 20 14.83 -13.75 -36.11
N LYS A 21 14.06 -12.98 -36.87
CA LYS A 21 14.52 -12.29 -38.10
C LYS A 21 15.08 -10.89 -37.84
N THR A 22 14.89 -10.36 -36.64
CA THR A 22 15.42 -9.06 -36.20
C THR A 22 15.87 -9.12 -34.75
N CYS A 23 16.82 -8.26 -34.37
CA CYS A 23 17.32 -8.17 -32.99
C CYS A 23 16.28 -7.65 -31.98
N LYS A 24 15.11 -7.19 -32.43
CA LYS A 24 14.04 -6.67 -31.57
C LYS A 24 12.91 -7.68 -31.31
N THR A 25 12.88 -8.82 -32.03
CA THR A 25 11.81 -9.81 -31.84
C THR A 25 11.96 -10.52 -30.50
N ARG A 26 10.93 -10.42 -29.65
CA ARG A 26 10.87 -10.99 -28.28
C ARG A 26 10.03 -12.27 -28.19
N PHE A 27 9.12 -12.48 -29.14
CA PHE A 27 8.13 -13.56 -29.10
C PHE A 27 8.16 -14.42 -30.35
N CYS A 28 7.85 -15.71 -30.21
CA CYS A 28 7.84 -16.66 -31.32
C CYS A 28 6.66 -16.43 -32.30
N CYS A 29 5.57 -15.78 -31.87
CA CYS A 29 4.42 -15.48 -32.71
C CYS A 29 3.59 -14.31 -32.15
N LYS A 30 2.70 -13.76 -32.99
CA LYS A 30 1.77 -12.66 -32.61
C LYS A 30 0.90 -13.03 -31.41
N ALA A 31 0.40 -14.27 -31.36
CA ALA A 31 -0.44 -14.72 -30.25
C ALA A 31 0.28 -14.69 -28.90
N CYS A 32 1.59 -14.99 -28.85
CA CYS A 32 2.39 -14.88 -27.62
C CYS A 32 2.57 -13.42 -27.20
N ASN A 33 2.82 -12.52 -28.15
CA ASN A 33 2.91 -11.09 -27.89
C ASN A 33 1.58 -10.52 -27.34
N ASP A 34 0.45 -10.88 -27.94
CA ASP A 34 -0.87 -10.39 -27.53
C ASP A 34 -1.26 -10.91 -26.13
N LYS A 35 -0.92 -12.16 -25.80
CA LYS A 35 -1.12 -12.72 -24.46
C LYS A 35 -0.25 -12.01 -23.42
N TYR A 36 1.05 -11.85 -23.70
CA TYR A 36 1.96 -11.12 -22.83
C TYR A 36 1.47 -9.69 -22.56
N TYR A 37 1.05 -8.96 -23.60
CA TYR A 37 0.54 -7.59 -23.44
C TYR A 37 -0.73 -7.53 -22.58
N LYS A 38 -1.65 -8.49 -22.75
CA LYS A 38 -2.86 -8.58 -21.92
C LYS A 38 -2.54 -8.92 -20.47
N GLU A 39 -1.58 -9.80 -20.23
CA GLU A 39 -1.10 -10.12 -18.87
C GLU A 39 -0.42 -8.92 -18.23
N LEU A 40 0.43 -8.21 -18.97
CA LEU A 40 1.09 -6.99 -18.48
C LEU A 40 0.08 -5.93 -18.04
N ILE A 41 -0.95 -5.66 -18.86
CA ILE A 41 -2.01 -4.72 -18.48
C ILE A 41 -2.75 -5.19 -17.22
N ARG A 42 -3.01 -6.49 -17.07
CA ARG A 42 -3.67 -7.03 -15.88
C ARG A 42 -2.79 -6.90 -14.64
N SER A 43 -1.50 -7.22 -14.75
CA SER A 43 -0.55 -7.06 -13.65
C SER A 43 -0.37 -5.60 -13.27
N ASP A 44 -0.33 -4.68 -14.25
CA ASP A 44 -0.17 -3.25 -14.00
C ASP A 44 -1.38 -2.68 -13.25
N ARG A 45 -2.60 -3.09 -13.63
CA ARG A 45 -3.82 -2.72 -12.90
C ARG A 45 -3.81 -3.26 -11.47
N TYR A 46 -3.46 -4.54 -11.29
CA TYR A 46 -3.35 -5.14 -9.96
C TYR A 46 -2.31 -4.42 -9.10
N ASN A 47 -1.15 -4.12 -9.68
CA ASN A 47 -0.06 -3.41 -9.01
C ASN A 47 -0.45 -1.98 -8.64
N ALA A 48 -1.18 -1.27 -9.51
CA ALA A 48 -1.68 0.08 -9.24
C ALA A 48 -2.62 0.09 -8.02
N VAL A 49 -3.65 -0.76 -8.03
CA VAL A 49 -4.61 -0.88 -6.90
C VAL A 49 -3.87 -1.28 -5.62
N THR A 50 -2.94 -2.23 -5.70
CA THR A 50 -2.17 -2.67 -4.53
C THR A 50 -1.28 -1.55 -3.97
N LYS A 51 -0.71 -0.70 -4.84
CA LYS A 51 0.06 0.48 -4.42
C LYS A 51 -0.83 1.53 -3.75
N GLU A 52 -2.00 1.82 -4.33
CA GLU A 52 -2.98 2.76 -3.76
C GLU A 52 -3.39 2.35 -2.34
N VAL A 53 -3.80 1.08 -2.16
CA VAL A 53 -4.17 0.55 -0.83
C VAL A 53 -3.03 0.64 0.17
N LYS A 54 -1.78 0.37 -0.26
CA LYS A 54 -0.60 0.49 0.60
C LYS A 54 -0.34 1.93 1.01
N GLU A 55 -0.44 2.88 0.08
CA GLU A 55 -0.25 4.30 0.36
C GLU A 55 -1.35 4.88 1.24
N GLU A 56 -2.61 4.49 1.04
CA GLU A 56 -3.71 4.88 1.94
C GLU A 56 -3.51 4.36 3.37
N LYS A 57 -3.09 3.10 3.52
CA LYS A 57 -2.76 2.54 4.85
C LYS A 57 -1.63 3.32 5.52
N LYS A 58 -0.56 3.65 4.79
CA LYS A 58 0.54 4.48 5.31
C LYS A 58 0.05 5.86 5.74
N LYS A 59 -0.80 6.53 4.93
CA LYS A 59 -1.38 7.83 5.27
C LYS A 59 -2.20 7.76 6.55
N ARG A 60 -3.05 6.74 6.70
CA ARG A 60 -3.84 6.55 7.95
C ARG A 60 -2.95 6.35 9.17
N ILE A 61 -1.88 5.56 9.05
CA ILE A 61 -0.92 5.37 10.15
C ILE A 61 -0.24 6.69 10.51
N ARG A 62 0.22 7.46 9.51
CA ARG A 62 0.83 8.78 9.75
C ARG A 62 -0.12 9.73 10.47
N LEU A 63 -1.36 9.84 9.99
CA LEU A 63 -2.38 10.68 10.64
C LEU A 63 -2.61 10.27 12.11
N ALA A 64 -2.61 8.97 12.41
CA ALA A 64 -2.74 8.50 13.79
C ALA A 64 -1.51 8.81 14.64
N VAL A 65 -0.30 8.73 14.08
CA VAL A 65 0.94 9.12 14.77
C VAL A 65 0.95 10.62 15.05
N ASP A 66 0.64 11.44 14.04
CA ASP A 66 0.55 12.90 14.18
C ASP A 66 -0.47 13.29 15.27
N GLU A 67 -1.62 12.61 15.32
CA GLU A 67 -2.62 12.82 16.38
C GLU A 67 -2.08 12.50 17.78
N LEU A 68 -1.30 11.42 17.92
CA LEU A 68 -0.66 11.06 19.19
C LEU A 68 0.41 12.05 19.63
N GLU A 69 1.23 12.55 18.70
CA GLU A 69 2.24 13.58 18.98
C GLU A 69 1.58 14.88 19.48
N VAL A 70 0.49 15.31 18.85
CA VAL A 70 -0.29 16.47 19.28
C VAL A 70 -0.88 16.27 20.67
N ILE A 71 -1.30 15.06 21.02
CA ILE A 71 -1.81 14.75 22.36
C ILE A 71 -0.68 14.81 23.40
N GLN A 72 0.48 14.23 23.10
CA GLN A 72 1.64 14.22 24.01
C GLN A 72 2.21 15.61 24.28
N ALA A 73 2.13 16.52 23.31
CA ALA A 73 2.61 17.89 23.46
C ALA A 73 1.73 18.77 24.36
N ARG A 74 0.53 18.32 24.75
CA ARG A 74 -0.40 19.09 25.60
C ARG A 74 -0.20 18.77 27.07
N GLU A 75 -0.21 19.79 27.91
CA GLU A 75 -0.19 19.65 29.37
C GLU A 75 -1.50 19.06 29.91
N PHE A 76 -2.62 19.38 29.27
CA PHE A 76 -3.94 18.86 29.61
C PHE A 76 -4.61 18.22 28.39
N ILE A 77 -5.14 17.02 28.59
CA ILE A 77 -5.79 16.24 27.54
C ILE A 77 -7.26 15.98 27.89
N SER A 78 -8.10 16.00 26.86
CA SER A 78 -9.51 15.66 27.03
C SER A 78 -9.70 14.15 27.22
N LEU A 79 -10.82 13.73 27.80
CA LEU A 79 -11.17 12.31 27.94
C LEU A 79 -11.20 11.56 26.59
N LYS A 80 -11.50 12.26 25.49
CA LYS A 80 -11.44 11.67 24.14
C LYS A 80 -9.99 11.38 23.74
N GLN A 81 -9.12 12.36 23.93
CA GLN A 81 -7.70 12.23 23.62
C GLN A 81 -7.00 11.19 24.50
N LEU A 82 -7.36 11.12 25.78
CA LEU A 82 -6.89 10.06 26.67
C LEU A 82 -7.31 8.66 26.17
N ALA A 83 -8.50 8.54 25.57
CA ALA A 83 -8.99 7.27 25.01
C ALA A 83 -8.12 6.82 23.84
N ILE A 84 -7.81 7.78 22.96
CA ILE A 84 -6.94 7.57 21.79
C ILE A 84 -5.53 7.22 22.25
N TYR A 85 -4.98 7.98 23.20
CA TYR A 85 -3.64 7.78 23.75
C TYR A 85 -3.44 6.39 24.39
N LEU A 86 -4.41 5.96 25.19
CA LEU A 86 -4.38 4.65 25.86
C LEU A 86 -4.86 3.50 24.96
N GLY A 87 -5.45 3.80 23.80
CA GLY A 87 -6.04 2.78 22.91
C GLY A 87 -7.28 2.08 23.50
N VAL A 88 -8.06 2.78 24.34
CA VAL A 88 -9.24 2.21 25.03
C VAL A 88 -10.52 2.95 24.66
N SER A 89 -11.68 2.34 24.93
CA SER A 89 -12.96 3.01 24.74
C SER A 89 -13.14 4.16 25.73
N ARG A 90 -13.89 5.20 25.33
CA ARG A 90 -14.21 6.33 26.23
C ARG A 90 -14.95 5.88 27.49
N LYS A 91 -15.78 4.83 27.39
CA LYS A 91 -16.48 4.22 28.54
C LYS A 91 -15.49 3.62 29.53
N SER A 92 -14.45 2.96 29.05
CA SER A 92 -13.39 2.38 29.89
C SER A 92 -12.70 3.45 30.72
N ILE A 93 -12.48 4.64 30.17
CA ILE A 93 -11.90 5.76 30.93
C ILE A 93 -12.77 6.16 32.09
N TYR A 94 -14.09 6.33 31.91
CA TYR A 94 -14.97 6.64 33.04
C TYR A 94 -14.91 5.56 34.13
N THR A 95 -14.79 4.29 33.74
CA THR A 95 -14.57 3.19 34.70
C THR A 95 -13.23 3.34 35.42
N TYR A 96 -12.15 3.64 34.69
CA TYR A 96 -10.81 3.82 35.26
C TYR A 96 -10.72 5.03 36.18
N MET A 97 -11.36 6.14 35.84
CA MET A 97 -11.45 7.32 36.71
C MET A 97 -12.09 6.98 38.06
N ARG A 98 -13.10 6.09 38.05
CA ARG A 98 -13.77 5.63 39.27
C ARG A 98 -12.96 4.60 40.05
N ILE A 99 -12.23 3.70 39.37
CA ILE A 99 -11.47 2.61 40.02
C ILE A 99 -10.12 3.11 40.56
N TYR A 100 -9.41 3.91 39.76
CA TYR A 100 -8.03 4.31 40.02
C TYR A 100 -7.92 5.77 40.49
N GLU A 101 -9.05 6.43 40.78
CA GLU A 101 -9.10 7.81 41.30
C GLU A 101 -8.25 8.80 40.48
N ILE A 102 -8.29 8.65 39.16
CA ILE A 102 -7.50 9.49 38.23
C ILE A 102 -7.93 10.95 38.40
N PRO A 103 -7.02 11.89 38.70
CA PRO A 103 -7.37 13.28 38.92
C PRO A 103 -7.91 13.91 37.63
N PHE A 104 -9.01 14.63 37.75
CA PHE A 104 -9.62 15.35 36.63
C PHE A 104 -10.30 16.63 37.11
N SER A 105 -10.39 17.60 36.21
CA SER A 105 -11.14 18.84 36.41
C SER A 105 -12.15 19.01 35.29
N GLN A 106 -13.41 19.28 35.64
CA GLN A 106 -14.41 19.68 34.65
C GLN A 106 -14.20 21.16 34.29
N ILE A 107 -13.88 21.42 33.02
CA ILE A 107 -13.73 22.77 32.50
C ILE A 107 -14.88 23.03 31.53
N GLY A 108 -15.78 23.96 31.87
CA GLY A 108 -16.99 24.26 31.10
C GLY A 108 -18.21 23.39 31.47
N LYS A 109 -19.32 23.60 30.76
CA LYS A 109 -20.59 22.84 30.89
C LYS A 109 -20.67 21.73 29.87
#